data_AF-M6ADM0-F1
#
_entry.id   AF-M6ADM0-F1
#
_cell.length_a   1.000
_cell.length_b   1.000
_cell.length_c   1.000
_cell.angle_alpha   90.00
_cell.angle_beta   90.00
_cell.angle_gamma   90.00
#
_symmetry.space_group_name_H-M   'P 1'
#
loop_
_entity.id
_entity.type
_entity.pdbx_description
1 polymer ?
#
loop_
_entity_poly.entity_id
_entity_poly.type
_entity_poly.pdbx_seq_one_letter_code
_entity_poly.pdbx_strand_id
1 'polypeptide(L)'
;MSSKSFTFQDFSRLEFQNQFTVPGNTVLDEKDRMYFITEVVASGNWTIYIKGNNADQDLRNYDRHGSGDKQFFRPICASEASFNGVSEVSGFWINATKVLH
;
A
#
# COMPACT_ATOMS: atom_id res chain seq x y z
N MET A 1 3.47 -19.17 -5.14
CA MET A 1 2.64 -17.94 -5.05
C MET A 1 3.06 -17.00 -6.18
N SER A 2 2.13 -16.43 -6.92
CA SER A 2 2.42 -15.47 -7.99
C SER A 2 2.75 -14.10 -7.41
N SER A 3 3.83 -13.47 -7.87
CA SER A 3 4.23 -12.11 -7.48
C SER A 3 3.85 -11.10 -8.57
N LYS A 4 3.65 -9.84 -8.18
CA LYS A 4 3.35 -8.74 -9.10
C LYS A 4 4.66 -8.12 -9.63
N SER A 5 4.79 -7.86 -10.92
CA SER A 5 5.96 -7.20 -11.53
C SER A 5 5.58 -5.87 -12.18
N PHE A 6 6.49 -4.90 -12.12
CA PHE A 6 6.31 -3.55 -12.67
C PHE A 6 7.63 -3.01 -13.25
N THR A 7 7.54 -2.12 -14.23
CA THR A 7 8.70 -1.49 -14.88
C THR A 7 9.02 -0.14 -14.25
N PHE A 8 10.30 0.09 -13.93
CA PHE A 8 10.76 1.27 -13.18
C PHE A 8 10.64 2.60 -13.93
N GLN A 9 10.55 2.55 -15.27
CA GLN A 9 10.62 3.74 -16.13
C GLN A 9 9.45 4.72 -15.96
N ASP A 10 8.34 4.32 -15.33
CA ASP A 10 7.16 5.16 -15.14
C ASP A 10 6.85 5.52 -13.66
N PHE A 11 7.65 5.06 -12.70
CA PHE A 11 7.35 5.19 -11.27
C PHE A 11 7.05 6.64 -10.86
N SER A 12 7.94 7.57 -11.20
CA SER A 12 7.77 9.00 -10.87
C SER A 12 6.60 9.67 -11.58
N ARG A 13 6.15 9.14 -12.73
CA ARG A 13 4.99 9.68 -13.44
C ARG A 13 3.68 9.19 -12.81
N LEU A 14 3.65 7.92 -12.42
CA LEU A 14 2.46 7.28 -11.86
C LEU A 14 2.10 7.82 -10.47
N GLU A 15 3.08 8.35 -9.73
CA GLU A 15 2.87 9.13 -8.49
C GLU A 15 1.86 10.28 -8.66
N PHE A 16 1.77 10.88 -9.85
CA PHE A 16 0.87 12.01 -10.12
C PHE A 16 -0.43 11.62 -10.82
N GLN A 17 -0.52 10.44 -11.42
CA GLN A 17 -1.68 10.04 -12.24
C GLN A 17 -2.68 9.17 -11.48
N ASN A 18 -2.19 8.31 -10.59
CA ASN A 18 -3.00 7.27 -9.97
C ASN A 18 -3.18 7.50 -8.46
N GLN A 19 -3.25 8.76 -8.05
CA GLN A 19 -3.45 9.13 -6.66
C GLN A 19 -4.85 8.70 -6.19
N PHE A 20 -4.92 8.30 -4.92
CA PHE A 20 -6.17 7.99 -4.26
C PHE A 20 -6.16 8.51 -2.84
N THR A 21 -7.35 8.83 -2.35
CA THR A 21 -7.68 8.95 -0.94
C THR A 21 -8.97 8.18 -0.74
N VAL A 22 -8.95 7.18 0.15
CA VAL A 22 -10.10 6.31 0.41
C VAL A 22 -10.35 6.17 1.91
N PRO A 23 -11.58 5.83 2.33
CA PRO A 23 -11.88 5.55 3.72
C PRO A 23 -11.03 4.42 4.28
N GLY A 24 -10.63 4.50 5.55
CA GLY A 24 -9.76 3.54 6.22
C GLY A 24 -10.34 2.14 6.43
N ASN A 25 -11.62 1.92 6.12
CA ASN A 25 -12.21 0.58 6.05
C ASN A 25 -12.09 -0.07 4.66
N THR A 26 -11.52 0.64 3.68
CA THR A 26 -11.31 0.12 2.32
C THR A 26 -10.14 -0.85 2.33
N VAL A 27 -10.39 -2.09 1.90
CA VAL A 27 -9.33 -3.06 1.63
C VAL A 27 -8.76 -2.77 0.25
N LEU A 28 -7.44 -2.63 0.16
CA LEU A 28 -6.71 -2.45 -1.09
C LEU A 28 -6.22 -3.83 -1.55
N ASP A 29 -6.88 -4.48 -2.51
CA ASP A 29 -6.54 -5.86 -2.92
C ASP A 29 -6.72 -6.15 -4.42
N GLU A 30 -6.75 -5.11 -5.26
CA GLU A 30 -6.96 -5.29 -6.71
C GLU A 30 -5.89 -6.17 -7.35
N LYS A 31 -6.33 -7.13 -8.18
CA LYS A 31 -5.48 -8.22 -8.70
C LYS A 31 -4.35 -7.73 -9.61
N ASP A 32 -4.53 -6.59 -10.24
CA ASP A 32 -3.65 -5.98 -11.23
C ASP A 32 -2.95 -4.71 -10.71
N ARG A 33 -3.11 -4.36 -9.43
CA ARG A 33 -2.52 -3.14 -8.85
C ARG A 33 -1.47 -3.41 -7.81
N MET A 34 -0.45 -2.59 -7.78
CA MET A 34 0.54 -2.50 -6.72
C MET A 34 0.37 -1.14 -6.05
N TYR A 35 0.11 -1.13 -4.75
CA TYR A 35 -0.19 0.09 -4.00
C TYR A 35 1.04 0.65 -3.32
N PHE A 36 1.09 1.98 -3.25
CA PHE A 36 2.11 2.75 -2.57
C PHE A 36 1.42 3.70 -1.60
N ILE A 37 1.36 3.31 -0.32
CA ILE A 37 0.69 4.09 0.73
C ILE A 37 1.64 5.20 1.18
N THR A 38 1.19 6.44 1.15
CA THR A 38 1.99 7.62 1.47
C THR A 38 1.51 8.34 2.72
N GLU A 39 0.24 8.17 3.08
CA GLU A 39 -0.36 8.87 4.21
C GLU A 39 -1.46 8.03 4.87
N VAL A 40 -1.56 8.16 6.19
CA VAL A 40 -2.69 7.69 7.00
C VAL A 40 -3.21 8.85 7.85
N VAL A 41 -4.53 9.00 7.89
CA VAL A 41 -5.25 9.90 8.79
C VAL A 41 -6.02 9.04 9.79
N ALA A 42 -5.88 9.34 11.07
CA ALA A 42 -6.56 8.64 12.17
C ALA A 42 -6.97 9.67 13.22
N SER A 43 -7.61 9.25 14.31
CA SER A 43 -7.85 10.11 15.48
C SER A 43 -7.27 9.50 16.77
N GLY A 44 -6.39 8.51 16.61
CA GLY A 44 -5.92 7.65 17.69
C GLY A 44 -4.91 6.61 17.20
N ASN A 45 -4.80 5.50 17.94
CA ASN A 45 -3.92 4.41 17.56
C ASN A 45 -4.43 3.70 16.31
N TRP A 46 -3.53 3.38 15.39
CA TRP A 46 -3.84 2.72 14.15
C TRP A 46 -2.86 1.60 13.82
N THR A 47 -3.33 0.66 13.00
CA THR A 47 -2.55 -0.44 12.44
C THR A 47 -2.84 -0.60 10.96
N ILE A 48 -1.78 -0.80 10.17
CA ILE A 48 -1.84 -1.20 8.76
C ILE A 48 -1.36 -2.66 8.69
N TYR A 49 -2.18 -3.54 8.13
CA TYR A 49 -1.81 -4.92 7.83
C TYR A 49 -1.35 -4.98 6.38
N ILE A 50 -0.09 -5.29 6.15
CA ILE A 50 0.54 -5.17 4.83
C ILE A 50 0.90 -6.55 4.32
N LYS A 51 0.46 -6.86 3.10
CA LYS A 51 1.05 -7.93 2.28
C LYS A 51 1.90 -7.29 1.21
N GLY A 52 3.20 -7.20 1.44
CA GLY A 52 4.19 -6.65 0.55
C GLY A 52 4.50 -7.57 -0.65
N ASN A 53 5.47 -7.13 -1.44
CA ASN A 53 5.93 -7.83 -2.64
C ASN A 53 7.43 -8.16 -2.57
N ASN A 54 7.96 -8.37 -1.36
CA ASN A 54 9.38 -8.65 -1.12
C ASN A 54 9.76 -10.05 -1.66
N ALA A 55 10.99 -10.22 -2.15
CA ALA A 55 11.50 -11.53 -2.54
C ALA A 55 11.55 -12.48 -1.34
N ASP A 56 11.98 -11.97 -0.18
CA ASP A 56 11.99 -12.67 1.10
C ASP A 56 10.55 -12.83 1.64
N GLN A 57 10.15 -14.07 1.91
CA GLN A 57 8.80 -14.40 2.37
C GLN A 57 8.54 -13.91 3.80
N ASP A 58 9.56 -13.92 4.65
CA ASP A 58 9.42 -13.52 6.06
C ASP A 58 9.23 -12.00 6.19
N LEU A 59 9.61 -11.25 5.16
CA LEU A 59 9.45 -9.79 5.07
C LEU A 59 8.28 -9.37 4.18
N ARG A 60 7.49 -10.32 3.64
CA ARG A 60 6.31 -9.97 2.84
C ARG A 60 5.19 -9.43 3.70
N ASN A 61 4.85 -10.13 4.76
CA ASN A 61 3.68 -9.78 5.56
C ASN A 61 4.14 -9.17 6.87
N TYR A 62 3.71 -7.95 7.14
CA TYR A 62 4.04 -7.27 8.38
C TYR A 62 2.99 -6.25 8.74
N ASP A 63 2.95 -5.92 10.03
CA ASP A 63 2.05 -4.93 10.56
C ASP A 63 2.84 -3.64 10.83
N ARG A 64 2.23 -2.51 10.50
CA ARG A 64 2.77 -1.20 10.84
C ARG A 64 1.81 -0.52 11.79
N HIS A 65 2.33 -0.13 12.95
CA HIS A 65 1.55 0.57 13.98
C HIS A 65 1.95 2.04 14.05
N GLY A 66 1.03 2.86 14.53
CA GLY A 66 1.31 4.24 14.91
C GLY A 66 0.14 4.89 15.63
N SER A 67 0.25 6.19 15.83
CA SER A 67 -0.76 6.99 16.52
C SER A 67 -0.73 8.44 16.01
N GLY A 68 -1.74 9.21 16.40
CA GLY A 68 -1.87 10.62 16.05
C GLY A 68 -2.72 10.86 14.81
N ASP A 69 -3.03 12.13 14.56
CA ASP A 69 -4.12 12.47 13.63
C ASP A 69 -3.75 12.27 12.16
N LYS A 70 -2.48 12.45 11.81
CA LYS A 70 -1.99 12.35 10.44
C LYS A 70 -0.52 11.96 10.41
N GLN A 71 -0.20 10.94 9.61
CA GLN A 71 1.16 10.43 9.47
C GLN A 71 1.52 10.29 7.99
N PHE A 72 2.66 10.86 7.62
CA PHE A 72 3.28 10.70 6.30
C PHE A 72 4.39 9.66 6.33
N PHE A 73 4.60 9.00 5.19
CA PHE A 73 5.59 7.94 5.05
C PHE A 73 6.45 8.14 3.80
N ARG A 74 7.64 7.53 3.80
CA ARG A 74 8.18 7.05 2.52
C ARG A 74 7.21 6.00 1.98
N PRO A 75 6.90 6.00 0.67
CA PRO A 75 5.86 5.12 0.12
C PRO A 75 6.02 3.67 0.55
N ILE A 76 4.96 3.12 1.14
CA ILE A 76 4.90 1.72 1.58
C ILE A 76 4.34 0.90 0.43
N CYS A 77 5.15 -0.01 -0.12
CA CYS A 77 4.74 -0.91 -1.19
C CYS A 77 3.91 -2.08 -0.63
N ALA A 78 2.67 -2.21 -1.09
CA ALA A 78 1.71 -3.21 -0.62
C ALA A 78 0.90 -3.83 -1.78
N SER A 79 0.93 -5.15 -1.90
CA SER A 79 0.13 -5.94 -2.86
C SER A 79 -1.30 -6.02 -2.38
N GLU A 80 -1.46 -6.15 -1.07
CA GLU A 80 -2.71 -5.97 -0.37
C GLU A 80 -2.47 -5.15 0.91
N ALA A 81 -3.42 -4.32 1.29
CA ALA A 81 -3.40 -3.62 2.57
C ALA A 81 -4.80 -3.48 3.16
N SER A 82 -4.90 -3.63 4.47
CA SER A 82 -6.09 -3.32 5.25
C SER A 82 -5.72 -2.55 6.52
N PHE A 83 -6.69 -1.86 7.09
CA PHE A 83 -6.42 -0.89 8.15
C PHE A 83 -7.38 -1.05 9.33
N ASN A 84 -6.89 -0.70 10.51
CA ASN A 84 -7.68 -0.63 11.72
C ASN A 84 -7.34 0.67 12.47
N GLY A 85 -8.36 1.36 12.99
CA GLY A 85 -8.20 2.68 13.63
C GLY A 85 -7.83 3.82 12.67
N VAL A 86 -7.89 3.60 11.36
CA VAL A 86 -7.62 4.59 10.30
C VAL A 86 -8.93 5.18 9.80
N SER A 87 -8.99 6.51 9.68
CA SER A 87 -10.11 7.25 9.11
C SER A 87 -10.00 7.32 7.59
N GLU A 88 -8.82 7.69 7.08
CA GLU A 88 -8.53 7.80 5.65
C GLU A 88 -7.11 7.35 5.35
N VAL A 89 -6.91 6.80 4.15
CA VAL A 89 -5.60 6.42 3.63
C VAL A 89 -5.40 7.04 2.25
N SER A 90 -4.21 7.58 2.03
CA SER A 90 -3.81 8.12 0.72
C SER A 90 -2.57 7.44 0.17
N GLY A 91 -2.47 7.45 -1.15
CA GLY A 91 -1.37 6.83 -1.86
C GLY A 91 -1.54 6.94 -3.36
N PHE A 92 -0.80 6.11 -4.07
CA PHE A 92 -0.99 5.89 -5.49
C PHE A 92 -0.85 4.41 -5.82
N TRP A 93 -1.26 4.02 -7.02
CA TRP A 93 -1.10 2.65 -7.49
C TRP A 93 -0.46 2.59 -8.88
N ILE A 94 0.16 1.47 -9.18
CA ILE A 94 0.67 1.16 -10.52
C ILE A 94 0.08 -0.14 -11.00
N ASN A 95 -0.08 -0.27 -12.32
CA ASN A 95 -0.41 -1.56 -12.92
C ASN A 95 0.75 -2.52 -12.68
N ALA A 96 0.42 -3.75 -12.29
CA ALA A 96 1.39 -4.80 -12.10
C ALA A 96 0.91 -6.10 -12.73
N THR A 97 1.77 -6.70 -13.54
CA THR A 97 1.49 -7.96 -14.21
C THR A 97 1.82 -9.10 -13.26
N LYS A 98 0.97 -10.13 -13.21
CA LYS A 98 1.27 -11.35 -12.46
C LYS A 98 2.41 -12.11 -13.14
N VAL A 99 3.43 -12.44 -12.35
CA VAL A 99 4.48 -13.37 -12.74
C VAL A 99 4.19 -14.71 -12.08
N LEU A 100 4.14 -15.77 -12.89
CA LEU A 100 4.13 -17.14 -12.41
C LEU A 100 5.59 -17.57 -12.25
N HIS A 101 5.99 -17.91 -11.03
CA HIS A 101 7.25 -18.57 -10.72
C HIS A 101 6.98 -20.05 -10.47
#